data_AF-A0A2S1QB20-F1
#
_entry.id   AF-A0A2S1QB20-F1
#
_cell.length_a   1.000
_cell.length_b   1.000
_cell.length_c   1.000
_cell.angle_alpha   90.00
_cell.angle_beta   90.00
_cell.angle_gamma   90.00
#
_symmetry.space_group_name_H-M   'P 1'
#
loop_
_entity.id
_entity.type
_entity.pdbx_description
1 polymer ?
#
loop_
_entity_poly.entity_id
_entity_poly.type
_entity_poly.pdbx_seq_one_letter_code
_entity_poly.pdbx_strand_id
1 'polypeptide(L)'
;MDVDQQEFSILTTLSSQELQSHVDRYILLMKTTYNVRYVGFAVAGLFGIYSIFIAGKRVTYSEKNIIEMTMLTLGVLIIAILIWFLVSILKKNAALKKGLRATAENHALDKKSFLKEFNALVIAQHGGKGVYKI
;
A
#
# COMPACT_ATOMS: atom_id res chain seq x y z
N MET A 1 -15.91 -11.68 16.84
CA MET A 1 -17.12 -11.00 16.34
C MET A 1 -17.50 -11.74 15.07
N ASP A 2 -18.60 -12.48 15.15
CA ASP A 2 -19.19 -13.25 14.05
C ASP A 2 -19.40 -12.38 12.81
N VAL A 3 -18.76 -12.78 11.72
CA VAL A 3 -18.92 -12.19 10.39
C VAL A 3 -20.14 -12.80 9.68
N ASP A 4 -20.76 -13.84 10.27
CA ASP A 4 -21.78 -14.69 9.64
C ASP A 4 -23.21 -14.10 9.59
N GLN A 5 -23.44 -12.86 10.04
CA GLN A 5 -24.79 -12.27 10.03
C GLN A 5 -24.89 -10.87 9.42
N GLN A 6 -23.83 -10.34 8.80
CA GLN A 6 -23.97 -9.10 8.02
C GLN A 6 -24.52 -9.44 6.63
N GLU A 7 -25.84 -9.42 6.47
CA GLU A 7 -26.48 -9.45 5.15
C GLU A 7 -25.97 -8.26 4.34
N PHE A 8 -25.03 -8.51 3.43
CA PHE A 8 -24.54 -7.52 2.48
C PHE A 8 -25.56 -7.33 1.37
N SER A 9 -26.73 -6.80 1.73
CA SER A 9 -27.90 -6.68 0.86
C SER A 9 -27.62 -5.78 -0.36
N ILE A 10 -26.66 -4.87 -0.24
CA ILE A 10 -26.22 -4.01 -1.34
C ILE A 10 -25.17 -4.74 -2.19
N LEU A 11 -24.21 -5.45 -1.59
CA LEU A 11 -23.21 -6.20 -2.39
C LEU A 11 -23.82 -7.35 -3.18
N THR A 12 -24.94 -7.93 -2.74
CA THR A 12 -25.65 -8.98 -3.48
C THR A 12 -26.32 -8.50 -4.76
N THR A 13 -26.52 -7.19 -4.94
CA THR A 13 -27.02 -6.63 -6.22
C THR A 13 -25.96 -6.59 -7.32
N LEU A 14 -24.68 -6.77 -6.96
CA LEU A 14 -23.58 -6.80 -7.91
C LEU A 14 -23.32 -8.21 -8.41
N SER A 15 -22.90 -8.32 -9.67
CA SER A 15 -22.39 -9.57 -10.19
C SER A 15 -21.14 -9.99 -9.39
N SER A 16 -21.00 -11.28 -9.10
CA SER A 16 -19.84 -11.79 -8.36
C SER A 16 -18.50 -11.42 -9.04
N GLN A 17 -18.50 -11.31 -10.37
CA GLN A 17 -17.33 -10.94 -11.16
C GLN A 17 -16.93 -9.47 -10.99
N GLU A 18 -17.88 -8.54 -10.93
CA GLU A 18 -17.59 -7.12 -10.66
C GLU A 18 -17.10 -6.91 -9.24
N LEU A 19 -17.73 -7.56 -8.26
CA LEU A 19 -17.30 -7.48 -6.86
C LEU A 19 -15.89 -8.03 -6.69
N GLN A 20 -15.61 -9.19 -7.27
CA GLN A 20 -14.26 -9.79 -7.25
C GLN A 20 -13.22 -8.85 -7.85
N SER A 21 -13.55 -8.15 -8.95
CA SER A 21 -12.62 -7.20 -9.57
C SER A 21 -12.22 -6.03 -8.66
N HIS A 22 -13.13 -5.57 -7.78
CA HIS A 22 -12.82 -4.53 -6.79
C HIS A 22 -12.04 -5.09 -5.62
N VAL A 23 -12.33 -6.31 -5.19
CA VAL A 23 -11.58 -7.03 -4.15
C VAL A 23 -10.14 -7.27 -4.61
N ASP A 24 -9.93 -7.75 -5.83
CA ASP A 24 -8.58 -7.98 -6.39
C ASP A 24 -7.76 -6.69 -6.44
N ARG A 25 -8.40 -5.56 -6.79
CA ARG A 25 -7.77 -4.23 -6.75
C ARG A 25 -7.40 -3.81 -5.34
N TYR A 26 -8.24 -4.12 -4.34
CA TYR A 26 -7.93 -3.89 -2.92
C TYR A 26 -6.74 -4.75 -2.45
N ILE A 27 -6.73 -6.05 -2.78
CA ILE A 27 -5.63 -6.96 -2.45
C ILE A 27 -4.33 -6.46 -3.07
N LEU A 28 -4.36 -6.02 -4.33
CA LEU A 28 -3.19 -5.48 -5.02
C LEU A 28 -2.65 -4.21 -4.34
N LEU A 29 -3.54 -3.32 -3.90
CA LEU A 29 -3.17 -2.13 -3.14
C LEU A 29 -2.49 -2.53 -1.82
N MET A 30 -3.12 -3.42 -1.05
CA MET A 30 -2.60 -3.90 0.23
C MET A 30 -1.24 -4.57 0.09
N LYS A 31 -1.08 -5.47 -0.89
CA LYS A 31 0.20 -6.13 -1.19
C LYS A 31 1.29 -5.11 -1.53
N THR A 32 0.95 -4.09 -2.32
CA THR A 32 1.89 -3.01 -2.66
C THR A 32 2.31 -2.24 -1.39
N THR A 33 1.36 -1.89 -0.53
CA THR A 33 1.63 -1.19 0.73
C THR A 33 2.49 -2.00 1.69
N TYR A 34 2.23 -3.31 1.84
CA TYR A 34 3.07 -4.20 2.65
C TYR A 34 4.49 -4.31 2.08
N ASN A 35 4.64 -4.46 0.77
CA ASN A 35 5.95 -4.52 0.13
C ASN A 35 6.78 -3.26 0.41
N VAL A 36 6.15 -2.07 0.36
CA VAL A 36 6.83 -0.81 0.71
C VAL A 36 7.34 -0.81 2.14
N ARG A 37 6.58 -1.38 3.09
CA ARG A 37 7.01 -1.49 4.48
C ARG A 37 8.26 -2.38 4.61
N TYR A 38 8.31 -3.51 3.91
CA TYR A 38 9.50 -4.38 3.89
C TYR A 38 10.71 -3.69 3.27
N VAL A 39 10.51 -2.96 2.16
CA VAL A 39 11.57 -2.16 1.53
C VAL A 39 12.07 -1.09 2.51
N GLY A 40 11.18 -0.40 3.23
CA GLY A 40 11.55 0.57 4.25
C GLY A 40 12.37 -0.04 5.38
N PHE A 41 12.00 -1.23 5.87
CA PHE A 41 12.79 -1.95 6.87
C PHE A 41 14.16 -2.40 6.33
N ALA A 42 14.24 -2.85 5.08
CA ALA A 42 15.51 -3.23 4.46
C ALA A 42 16.46 -2.03 4.35
N VAL A 43 15.93 -0.86 3.92
CA VAL A 43 16.70 0.40 3.88
C VAL A 43 17.18 0.79 5.27
N ALA A 44 16.30 0.79 6.28
CA ALA A 44 16.69 1.11 7.65
C ALA A 44 17.76 0.15 8.20
N GLY A 45 17.65 -1.15 7.87
CA GLY A 45 18.64 -2.16 8.22
C GLY A 45 20.01 -1.89 7.59
N LEU A 46 20.05 -1.55 6.29
CA LEU A 46 21.30 -1.21 5.59
C LEU A 46 21.98 0.02 6.21
N PHE A 47 21.22 1.07 6.52
CA PHE A 47 21.75 2.25 7.21
C PHE A 47 22.21 1.93 8.64
N GLY A 48 21.50 1.05 9.35
CA GLY A 48 21.89 0.57 10.68
C GLY A 48 23.23 -0.17 10.65
N ILE A 49 23.41 -1.10 9.71
CA ILE A 49 24.66 -1.83 9.51
C ILE A 49 25.80 -0.86 9.18
N TYR A 50 25.59 0.09 8.27
CA TYR A 50 26.58 1.12 7.96
C TYR A 50 26.99 1.91 9.23
N SER A 51 25.99 2.30 10.02
CA SER A 51 26.20 3.10 11.24
C SER A 51 26.96 2.35 12.33
N ILE A 52 26.80 1.02 12.42
CA ILE A 52 27.49 0.21 13.43
C ILE A 52 28.92 -0.17 12.99
N PHE A 53 29.10 -0.56 11.72
CA PHE A 53 30.35 -1.18 11.28
C PHE A 53 31.34 -0.22 10.61
N ILE A 54 30.84 0.89 10.05
CA ILE A 54 31.65 1.82 9.23
C ILE A 54 31.76 3.18 9.93
N ALA A 55 30.70 3.68 10.57
CA ALA A 55 30.77 4.96 11.26
C ALA A 55 31.74 4.88 12.46
N GLY A 56 32.77 5.74 12.45
CA GLY A 56 33.77 5.81 13.50
C GLY A 56 35.08 5.06 13.22
N LYS A 57 35.18 4.28 12.14
CA LYS A 57 36.48 3.74 11.70
C LYS A 57 37.35 4.83 11.12
N ARG A 58 38.64 4.80 11.46
CA ARG A 58 39.66 5.66 10.82
C ARG A 58 39.97 5.08 9.45
N VAL A 59 39.42 5.70 8.42
CA VAL A 59 39.67 5.40 7.00
C VAL A 59 40.54 6.49 6.38
N THR A 60 41.29 6.13 5.35
CA THR A 60 42.08 7.09 4.57
C THR A 60 41.17 8.09 3.84
N TYR A 61 41.71 9.25 3.43
CA TYR A 61 40.94 10.27 2.71
C TYR A 61 40.30 9.74 1.41
N SER A 62 41.02 8.87 0.69
CA SER A 62 40.51 8.26 -0.55
C SER A 62 39.33 7.34 -0.27
N GLU A 63 39.44 6.47 0.73
CA GLU A 63 38.35 5.57 1.15
C GLU A 63 37.13 6.35 1.65
N LYS A 64 37.35 7.42 2.42
CA LYS A 64 36.26 8.28 2.90
C LYS A 64 35.47 8.88 1.74
N ASN A 65 36.15 9.42 0.72
CA ASN A 65 35.49 10.03 -0.43
C ASN A 65 34.69 8.99 -1.25
N ILE A 66 35.23 7.77 -1.41
CA ILE A 66 34.52 6.68 -2.08
C ILE A 66 33.26 6.29 -1.30
N ILE A 67 33.36 6.18 0.02
CA ILE A 67 32.22 5.84 0.89
C ILE A 67 31.14 6.93 0.80
N GLU A 68 31.52 8.22 0.90
CA GLU A 68 30.57 9.34 0.81
C GLU A 68 29.86 9.38 -0.53
N MET A 69 30.58 9.24 -1.65
CA MET A 69 30.00 9.20 -2.98
C MET A 69 29.08 7.98 -3.19
N THR A 70 29.46 6.82 -2.65
CA THR A 70 28.65 5.61 -2.70
C THR A 70 27.36 5.78 -1.90
N MET A 71 27.44 6.34 -0.68
CA MET A 71 26.27 6.60 0.16
C MET A 71 25.34 7.66 -0.44
N LEU A 72 25.90 8.69 -1.08
CA LEU A 72 25.11 9.69 -1.79
C LEU A 72 24.36 9.08 -2.98
N THR A 73 25.04 8.25 -3.78
CA THR A 73 24.44 7.55 -4.92
C THR A 73 23.34 6.59 -4.48
N LEU A 74 23.59 5.80 -3.44
CA LEU A 74 22.59 4.89 -2.85
C LEU A 74 21.41 5.67 -2.26
N GLY A 75 21.67 6.79 -1.59
CA GLY A 75 20.63 7.65 -1.05
C GLY A 75 19.68 8.18 -2.12
N VAL A 76 20.22 8.70 -3.23
CA VAL A 76 19.42 9.17 -4.37
C VAL A 76 18.60 8.04 -4.97
N LEU A 77 19.19 6.85 -5.16
CA LEU A 77 18.51 5.70 -5.73
C LEU A 77 17.36 5.21 -4.84
N ILE A 78 17.57 5.17 -3.51
CA ILE A 78 16.54 4.81 -2.54
C ILE A 78 15.40 5.83 -2.57
N ILE A 79 15.69 7.13 -2.59
CA ILE A 79 14.67 8.18 -2.67
C ILE A 79 13.82 8.03 -3.94
N ALA A 80 14.45 7.77 -5.09
CA ALA A 80 13.75 7.56 -6.35
C ALA A 80 12.79 6.35 -6.28
N ILE A 81 13.23 5.23 -5.68
CA ILE A 81 12.39 4.04 -5.47
C ILE A 81 11.21 4.35 -4.55
N LEU A 82 11.44 5.07 -3.44
CA LEU A 82 10.38 5.45 -2.50
C LEU A 82 9.32 6.34 -3.16
N ILE A 83 9.75 7.32 -3.98
CA ILE A 83 8.83 8.18 -4.75
C ILE A 83 8.00 7.34 -5.72
N TRP A 84 8.63 6.41 -6.44
CA TRP A 84 7.93 5.54 -7.38
C TRP A 84 6.86 4.68 -6.68
N PHE A 85 7.19 4.12 -5.52
CA PHE A 85 6.24 3.37 -4.70
C PHE A 85 5.09 4.24 -4.19
N LEU A 86 5.37 5.46 -3.73
CA LEU A 86 4.36 6.40 -3.28
C LEU A 86 3.36 6.70 -4.40
N VAL A 87 3.85 7.03 -5.60
CA VAL A 87 3.02 7.28 -6.78
C VAL A 87 2.20 6.05 -7.16
N SER A 88 2.80 4.85 -7.11
CA SER A 88 2.12 3.58 -7.40
C SER A 88 0.94 3.32 -6.45
N ILE A 89 1.14 3.53 -5.14
CA ILE A 89 0.09 3.40 -4.14
C ILE A 89 -1.04 4.40 -4.39
N LEU A 90 -0.71 5.67 -4.64
CA LEU A 90 -1.70 6.72 -4.89
C LEU A 90 -2.54 6.40 -6.13
N LYS A 91 -1.91 5.96 -7.23
CA LYS A 91 -2.61 5.55 -8.46
C LYS A 91 -3.55 4.37 -8.23
N LYS A 92 -3.09 3.33 -7.54
CA LYS A 92 -3.93 2.14 -7.23
C LYS A 92 -5.11 2.48 -6.32
N ASN A 93 -4.90 3.32 -5.30
CA ASN A 93 -5.96 3.78 -4.42
C ASN A 93 -6.99 4.64 -5.17
N ALA A 94 -6.52 5.57 -6.02
CA ALA A 94 -7.40 6.39 -6.86
C ALA A 94 -8.23 5.54 -7.82
N ALA A 95 -7.61 4.52 -8.46
CA ALA A 95 -8.31 3.60 -9.35
C ALA A 95 -9.38 2.78 -8.63
N LEU A 96 -9.10 2.31 -7.41
CA LEU A 96 -10.06 1.59 -6.58
C LEU A 96 -11.24 2.48 -6.18
N LYS A 97 -10.96 3.69 -5.69
CA LYS A 97 -12.01 4.67 -5.32
C LYS A 97 -12.86 5.08 -6.52
N LYS A 98 -12.25 5.32 -7.68
CA LYS A 98 -12.96 5.66 -8.91
C LYS A 98 -13.82 4.49 -9.38
N GLY A 99 -13.31 3.26 -9.31
CA GLY A 99 -14.06 2.04 -9.64
C GLY A 99 -15.29 1.87 -8.75
N LEU A 100 -15.10 1.91 -7.43
CA LEU A 100 -16.20 1.79 -6.46
C LEU A 100 -17.26 2.88 -6.64
N ARG A 101 -16.83 4.13 -6.91
CA ARG A 101 -17.75 5.23 -7.19
C ARG A 101 -18.56 5.01 -8.48
N ALA A 102 -17.90 4.61 -9.56
CA ALA A 102 -18.56 4.34 -10.83
C ALA A 102 -19.56 3.18 -10.70
N THR A 103 -19.21 2.13 -9.97
CA THR A 103 -20.11 1.00 -9.70
C THR A 103 -21.33 1.43 -8.87
N ALA A 104 -21.16 2.25 -7.84
CA ALA A 104 -22.29 2.79 -7.09
C ALA A 104 -23.22 3.68 -7.95
N GLU A 105 -22.64 4.51 -8.83
CA GLU A 105 -23.40 5.38 -9.74
C GLU A 105 -24.15 4.56 -10.81
N ASN A 106 -23.50 3.56 -11.41
CA ASN A 106 -24.10 2.72 -12.45
C ASN A 106 -25.28 1.88 -11.94
N HIS A 107 -25.21 1.44 -10.69
CA HIS A 107 -26.25 0.61 -10.06
C HIS A 107 -27.19 1.42 -9.17
N ALA A 108 -27.14 2.76 -9.21
CA ALA A 108 -27.94 3.68 -8.39
C ALA A 108 -27.93 3.33 -6.88
N LEU A 109 -26.81 2.82 -6.37
CA LEU A 109 -26.66 2.38 -4.99
C LEU A 109 -26.39 3.57 -4.07
N ASP A 110 -26.86 3.49 -2.83
CA ASP A 110 -26.42 4.44 -1.80
C ASP A 110 -24.92 4.27 -1.57
N LYS A 111 -24.15 5.23 -2.10
CA LYS A 111 -22.69 5.22 -2.08
C LYS A 111 -22.14 5.05 -0.67
N LYS A 112 -22.78 5.63 0.35
CA LYS A 112 -22.30 5.54 1.72
C LYS A 112 -22.44 4.12 2.27
N SER A 113 -23.60 3.50 2.06
CA SER A 113 -23.88 2.14 2.51
C SER A 113 -23.09 1.09 1.71
N PHE A 114 -23.00 1.23 0.39
CA PHE A 114 -22.17 0.36 -0.46
C PHE A 114 -20.69 0.38 -0.03
N LEU A 115 -20.12 1.57 0.19
CA LEU A 115 -18.73 1.68 0.64
C LEU A 115 -18.53 1.10 2.03
N LYS A 116 -19.52 1.20 2.92
CA LYS A 116 -19.47 0.63 4.28
C LYS A 116 -19.48 -0.89 4.25
N GLU A 117 -20.38 -1.49 3.47
CA GLU A 117 -20.44 -2.93 3.26
C GLU A 117 -19.18 -3.46 2.59
N PHE A 118 -18.71 -2.81 1.54
CA PHE A 118 -17.45 -3.18 0.89
C PHE A 118 -16.27 -3.12 1.87
N ASN A 119 -16.19 -2.08 2.70
CA ASN A 119 -15.15 -1.97 3.73
C ASN A 119 -15.23 -3.13 4.74
N ALA A 120 -16.44 -3.43 5.23
CA ALA A 120 -16.66 -4.51 6.19
C ALA A 120 -16.24 -5.86 5.58
N LEU A 121 -16.60 -6.13 4.33
CA LEU A 121 -16.21 -7.34 3.61
C LEU A 121 -14.69 -7.46 3.46
N VAL A 122 -14.02 -6.43 2.94
CA VAL A 122 -12.57 -6.51 2.71
C VAL A 122 -11.75 -6.53 4.01
N ILE A 123 -12.21 -5.86 5.07
CA ILE A 123 -11.57 -5.91 6.39
C ILE A 123 -11.75 -7.30 7.01
N ALA A 124 -12.94 -7.89 6.91
CA ALA A 124 -13.21 -9.22 7.46
C ALA A 124 -12.42 -10.32 6.72
N GLN A 125 -12.34 -10.26 5.40
CA GLN A 125 -11.69 -11.30 4.59
C GLN A 125 -10.18 -11.14 4.44
N HIS A 126 -9.68 -9.90 4.41
CA HIS A 126 -8.28 -9.61 4.05
C HIS A 126 -7.56 -8.70 5.04
N GLY A 127 -8.24 -8.23 6.11
CA GLY A 127 -7.68 -7.31 7.08
C GLY A 127 -7.37 -5.92 6.51
N GLY A 128 -6.66 -5.11 7.31
CA GLY A 128 -6.22 -3.76 6.91
C GLY A 128 -7.11 -2.62 7.42
N LYS A 129 -6.92 -1.41 6.85
CA LYS A 129 -7.63 -0.18 7.28
C LYS A 129 -8.90 0.12 6.46
N GLY A 130 -9.22 -0.72 5.48
CA GLY A 130 -10.26 -0.43 4.50
C GLY A 130 -9.86 0.65 3.49
N VAL A 131 -10.71 0.87 2.47
CA VAL A 131 -10.49 1.85 1.39
C VAL A 131 -10.86 3.28 1.82
N TYR A 132 -11.83 3.38 2.73
CA TYR A 132 -12.33 4.64 3.26
C TYR A 132 -12.23 4.64 4.79
N LYS A 133 -11.81 5.78 5.36
CA LYS A 133 -12.09 6.10 6.76
C LYS A 133 -13.58 6.46 6.82
N ILE A 134 -14.36 5.56 7.39
CA ILE A 134 -15.79 5.79 7.68
C ILE A 134 -15.86 6.55 9.01
#